data_AF-A0A845SZQ0-F1
#
_entry.id   AF-A0A845SZQ0-F1
#
_cell.length_a   1.000
_cell.length_b   1.000
_cell.length_c   1.000
_cell.angle_alpha   90.00
_cell.angle_beta   90.00
_cell.angle_gamma   90.00
#
_symmetry.space_group_name_H-M   'P 1'
#
loop_
_entity.id
_entity.type
_entity.pdbx_description
1 polymer ?
#
loop_
_entity_poly.entity_id
_entity_poly.type
_entity_poly.pdbx_seq_one_letter_code
_entity_poly.pdbx_strand_id
1 'polypeptide(L)'
;MRKSAWKPEEDAILRRYYPTEGRKVADRLPERTQSACAVRASTLNLKTQTAWTKEEDAILQRYYPVEGSNATNRLPGRTKQACQLRASHWGLSAPIKWTKEEDTILRQYYPIEGWDVAKRLPGRTKGACVARANGWGLKSHTKKNSWTEEEATILRQYYPIEGWNVAKRLPRRTKQACAARAIRYEIRKRKL
;
A
#
# COMPACT_ATOMS: atom_id res chain seq x y z
N MET A 1 21.62 -19.14 32.29
CA MET A 1 20.29 -18.69 32.77
C MET A 1 19.38 -19.90 32.94
N ARG A 2 18.86 -20.14 34.16
CA ARG A 2 18.03 -21.30 34.50
C ARG A 2 16.69 -21.17 33.76
N LYS A 3 16.28 -22.17 32.98
CA LYS A 3 14.95 -22.19 32.32
C LYS A 3 13.89 -22.33 33.43
N SER A 4 13.20 -21.24 33.75
CA SER A 4 12.05 -21.28 34.67
C SER A 4 10.96 -22.19 34.11
N ALA A 5 10.45 -23.11 34.93
CA ALA A 5 9.38 -24.04 34.56
C ALA A 5 8.10 -23.28 34.17
N TRP A 6 7.34 -23.79 33.21
CA TRP A 6 6.06 -23.20 32.81
C TRP A 6 5.00 -23.50 33.85
N LYS A 7 4.30 -22.45 34.31
CA LYS A 7 3.20 -22.58 35.27
C LYS A 7 1.89 -22.90 34.53
N PRO A 8 0.93 -23.61 35.15
CA PRO A 8 -0.36 -23.91 34.55
C PRO A 8 -1.12 -22.66 34.07
N GLU A 9 -0.98 -21.53 34.77
CA GLU A 9 -1.61 -20.26 34.41
C GLU A 9 -1.03 -19.68 33.12
N GLU A 10 0.28 -19.81 32.92
CA GLU A 10 0.95 -19.37 31.69
C GLU A 10 0.52 -20.22 30.49
N ASP A 11 0.37 -21.54 30.69
CA ASP A 11 -0.17 -22.44 29.66
C ASP A 11 -1.64 -22.12 29.36
N ALA A 12 -2.44 -21.73 30.36
CA ALA A 12 -3.82 -21.29 30.15
C ALA A 12 -3.89 -20.00 29.33
N ILE A 13 -2.99 -19.05 29.57
CA ILE A 13 -2.84 -17.82 28.76
C ILE A 13 -2.45 -18.18 27.32
N LEU A 14 -1.48 -19.08 27.12
CA LEU A 14 -1.10 -19.55 25.79
C LEU A 14 -2.27 -20.21 25.06
N ARG A 15 -2.98 -21.14 25.70
CA ARG A 15 -4.15 -21.81 25.08
C ARG A 15 -5.22 -20.81 24.65
N ARG A 16 -5.44 -19.76 25.44
CA ARG A 16 -6.46 -18.75 25.19
C ARG A 16 -6.08 -17.73 24.12
N TYR A 17 -4.84 -17.25 24.11
CA TYR A 17 -4.46 -16.07 23.32
C TYR A 17 -3.45 -16.37 22.20
N TYR A 18 -2.71 -17.48 22.25
CA TYR A 18 -1.77 -17.83 21.18
C TYR A 18 -2.44 -18.02 19.80
N PRO A 19 -3.65 -18.60 19.67
CA PRO A 19 -4.30 -18.74 18.37
C PRO A 19 -4.52 -17.41 17.64
N THR A 20 -4.75 -16.32 18.37
CA THR A 20 -5.09 -14.99 17.83
C THR A 20 -3.91 -14.02 17.84
N GLU A 21 -3.10 -14.02 18.90
CA GLU A 21 -1.97 -13.09 19.08
C GLU A 21 -0.63 -13.68 18.61
N GLY A 22 -0.57 -15.00 18.44
CA GLY A 22 0.66 -15.72 18.14
C GLY A 22 1.75 -15.39 19.16
N ARG A 23 2.92 -15.01 18.65
CA ARG A 23 4.08 -14.69 19.49
C ARG A 23 3.89 -13.46 20.38
N LYS A 24 2.96 -12.55 20.04
CA LYS A 24 2.66 -11.35 20.83
C LYS A 24 1.99 -11.63 22.16
N VAL A 25 1.54 -12.86 22.40
CA VAL A 25 1.08 -13.31 23.72
C VAL A 25 2.13 -13.07 24.83
N ALA A 26 3.41 -12.93 24.48
CA ALA A 26 4.48 -12.53 25.39
C ALA A 26 4.19 -11.19 26.10
N ASP A 27 3.42 -10.28 25.49
CA ASP A 27 3.01 -9.02 26.12
C ASP A 27 2.12 -9.26 27.36
N ARG A 28 1.51 -10.45 27.47
CA ARG A 28 0.72 -10.91 28.62
C ARG A 28 1.52 -11.74 29.62
N LEU A 29 2.78 -12.05 29.31
CA LEU A 29 3.66 -12.93 30.06
C LEU A 29 5.01 -12.23 30.29
N PRO A 30 5.11 -11.31 31.28
CA PRO A 30 6.26 -10.42 31.42
C PRO A 30 7.60 -11.14 31.61
N GLU A 31 7.60 -12.38 32.11
CA GLU A 31 8.79 -13.21 32.28
C GLU A 31 9.12 -14.10 31.05
N ARG A 32 8.31 -14.05 29.99
CA ARG A 32 8.45 -14.91 28.81
C ARG A 32 8.69 -14.08 27.56
N THR A 33 9.73 -14.45 26.82
CA THR A 33 10.00 -13.86 25.51
C THR A 33 9.05 -14.43 24.44
N GLN A 34 8.89 -13.71 23.33
CA GLN A 34 8.16 -14.18 22.15
C GLN A 34 8.65 -15.57 21.68
N SER A 35 9.97 -15.79 21.71
CA SER A 35 10.58 -17.07 21.34
C SER A 35 10.24 -18.19 22.34
N ALA A 36 10.25 -17.90 23.64
CA ALA A 36 9.84 -18.87 24.66
C ALA A 36 8.37 -19.27 24.49
N CYS A 37 7.49 -18.30 24.24
CA CYS A 37 6.07 -18.54 23.97
C CYS A 37 5.86 -19.39 22.72
N ALA A 38 6.61 -19.13 21.63
CA ALA A 38 6.53 -19.94 20.41
C ALA A 38 6.95 -21.40 20.62
N VAL A 39 8.06 -21.61 21.34
CA VAL A 39 8.53 -22.97 21.68
C VAL A 39 7.50 -23.70 22.54
N ARG A 40 6.97 -23.05 23.58
CA ARG A 40 5.97 -23.67 24.45
C ARG A 40 4.66 -23.95 23.72
N ALA A 41 4.19 -23.02 22.90
CA ALA A 41 3.02 -23.24 22.07
C ALA A 41 3.19 -24.45 21.15
N SER A 42 4.37 -24.65 20.57
CA SER A 42 4.67 -25.87 19.81
C SER A 42 4.58 -27.13 20.69
N THR A 43 5.09 -27.10 21.92
CA THR A 43 4.97 -28.21 22.87
C THR A 43 3.50 -28.49 23.25
N LEU A 44 2.67 -27.46 23.33
CA LEU A 44 1.23 -27.55 23.59
C LEU A 44 0.39 -27.82 22.32
N ASN A 45 1.04 -27.99 21.17
CA ASN A 45 0.41 -28.16 19.85
C ASN A 45 -0.56 -27.02 19.47
N LEU A 46 -0.28 -25.80 19.94
CA LEU A 46 -1.04 -24.60 19.62
C LEU A 46 -0.55 -24.00 18.29
N LYS A 47 -1.50 -23.67 17.42
CA LYS A 47 -1.24 -23.03 16.12
C LYS A 47 -1.93 -21.68 16.09
N THR A 48 -1.33 -20.72 15.39
CA THR A 48 -2.04 -19.49 15.03
C THR A 48 -3.16 -19.83 14.05
N GLN A 49 -4.27 -19.11 14.13
CA GLN A 49 -5.40 -19.30 13.24
C GLN A 49 -5.01 -18.79 11.84
N THR A 50 -4.65 -19.72 10.95
CA THR A 50 -4.25 -19.40 9.58
C THR A 50 -5.41 -19.53 8.60
N ALA A 51 -6.26 -20.56 8.75
CA ALA A 51 -7.39 -20.83 7.86
C ALA A 51 -8.59 -19.91 8.15
N TRP A 52 -9.22 -19.38 7.11
CA TRP A 52 -10.45 -18.59 7.18
C TRP A 52 -11.67 -19.49 7.34
N THR A 53 -12.55 -19.18 8.28
CA THR A 53 -13.83 -19.90 8.44
C THR A 53 -14.91 -19.32 7.52
N LYS A 54 -15.98 -20.10 7.29
CA LYS A 54 -17.13 -19.65 6.50
C LYS A 54 -17.82 -18.45 7.14
N GLU A 55 -17.84 -18.39 8.47
CA GLU A 55 -18.42 -17.31 9.25
C GLU A 55 -17.59 -16.03 9.11
N GLU A 56 -16.26 -16.14 9.15
CA GLU A 56 -15.36 -15.01 8.93
C GLU A 56 -15.50 -14.45 7.49
N ASP A 57 -15.60 -15.34 6.50
CA ASP A 57 -15.88 -14.96 5.11
C ASP A 57 -17.25 -14.28 4.97
N ALA A 58 -18.29 -14.81 5.61
CA ALA A 58 -19.63 -14.23 5.59
C ALA A 58 -19.66 -12.83 6.21
N ILE A 59 -18.88 -12.60 7.29
CA ILE A 59 -18.71 -11.27 7.89
C ILE A 59 -18.06 -10.31 6.88
N LEU A 60 -16.97 -10.73 6.20
CA LEU A 60 -16.34 -9.87 5.19
C LEU A 60 -17.28 -9.58 4.03
N GLN A 61 -17.94 -10.59 3.47
CA GLN A 61 -18.87 -10.41 2.35
C GLN A 61 -20.01 -9.46 2.69
N ARG A 62 -20.54 -9.52 3.91
CA ARG A 62 -21.65 -8.68 4.36
C ARG A 62 -21.23 -7.25 4.71
N TYR A 63 -20.14 -7.08 5.46
CA TYR A 63 -19.80 -5.80 6.07
C TYR A 63 -18.69 -5.04 5.36
N TYR A 64 -17.76 -5.73 4.69
CA TYR A 64 -16.64 -5.07 4.01
C TYR A 64 -17.10 -4.10 2.89
N PRO A 65 -18.13 -4.40 2.09
CA PRO A 65 -18.61 -3.45 1.07
C PRO A 65 -19.17 -2.14 1.64
N VAL A 66 -19.58 -2.11 2.90
CA VAL A 66 -20.21 -0.94 3.54
C VAL A 66 -19.23 -0.23 4.48
N GLU A 67 -18.52 -0.98 5.31
CA GLU A 67 -17.65 -0.49 6.38
C GLU A 67 -16.17 -0.41 5.97
N GLY A 68 -15.80 -1.06 4.87
CA GLY A 68 -14.42 -1.16 4.41
C GLY A 68 -13.50 -1.78 5.44
N SER A 69 -12.37 -1.12 5.70
CA SER A 69 -11.40 -1.57 6.70
C SER A 69 -11.94 -1.56 8.13
N ASN A 70 -13.11 -0.96 8.42
CA ASN A 70 -13.72 -1.06 9.75
C ASN A 70 -14.41 -2.41 10.00
N ALA A 71 -14.76 -3.17 8.94
CA ALA A 71 -15.30 -4.52 9.07
C ALA A 71 -14.36 -5.46 9.84
N THR A 72 -13.07 -5.14 9.92
CA THR A 72 -12.07 -5.91 10.68
C THR A 72 -12.31 -5.89 12.18
N ASN A 73 -13.01 -4.88 12.71
CA ASN A 73 -13.37 -4.81 14.12
C ASN A 73 -14.35 -5.95 14.52
N ARG A 74 -15.02 -6.56 13.54
CA ARG A 74 -15.95 -7.68 13.71
C ARG A 74 -15.25 -9.04 13.70
N LEU A 75 -13.94 -9.07 13.44
CA LEU A 75 -13.13 -10.28 13.31
C LEU A 75 -12.00 -10.27 14.36
N PRO A 76 -12.33 -10.42 15.67
CA PRO A 76 -11.34 -10.47 16.72
C PRO A 76 -10.40 -11.66 16.48
N GLY A 77 -9.10 -11.38 16.33
CA GLY A 77 -8.08 -12.38 15.99
C GLY A 77 -7.57 -12.30 14.55
N ARG A 78 -8.15 -11.45 13.70
CA ARG A 78 -7.59 -11.11 12.39
C ARG A 78 -6.97 -9.73 12.38
N THR A 79 -5.81 -9.62 11.75
CA THR A 79 -5.19 -8.31 11.52
C THR A 79 -5.92 -7.58 10.41
N LYS A 80 -5.87 -6.23 10.42
CA LYS A 80 -6.46 -5.41 9.34
C LYS A 80 -5.97 -5.83 7.96
N GLN A 81 -4.67 -6.11 7.86
CA GLN A 81 -4.04 -6.58 6.63
C GLN A 81 -4.57 -7.95 6.17
N ALA A 82 -4.72 -8.92 7.09
CA ALA A 82 -5.26 -10.22 6.75
C ALA A 82 -6.69 -10.10 6.20
N CYS A 83 -7.54 -9.30 6.84
CA CYS A 83 -8.90 -9.03 6.36
C CYS A 83 -8.92 -8.32 5.01
N GLN A 84 -8.04 -7.34 4.78
CA GLN A 84 -7.92 -6.66 3.49
C GLN A 84 -7.51 -7.64 2.37
N LEU A 85 -6.53 -8.50 2.62
CA LEU A 85 -6.12 -9.52 1.66
C LEU A 85 -7.24 -10.51 1.36
N ARG A 86 -7.98 -10.94 2.40
CA ARG A 86 -9.11 -11.86 2.22
C ARG A 86 -10.28 -11.20 1.48
N ALA A 87 -10.59 -9.95 1.78
CA ALA A 87 -11.58 -9.17 1.06
C ALA A 87 -11.21 -9.05 -0.43
N SER A 88 -9.95 -8.73 -0.73
CA SER A 88 -9.42 -8.68 -2.10
C SER A 88 -9.52 -10.03 -2.83
N HIS A 89 -9.29 -11.16 -2.15
CA HIS A 89 -9.50 -12.49 -2.72
C HIS A 89 -10.95 -12.71 -3.17
N TRP A 90 -11.91 -12.14 -2.46
CA TRP A 90 -13.34 -12.15 -2.83
C TRP A 90 -13.75 -10.99 -3.73
N GLY A 91 -12.82 -10.13 -4.17
CA GLY A 91 -13.13 -8.94 -4.96
C GLY A 91 -13.95 -7.89 -4.20
N LEU A 92 -14.01 -7.98 -2.86
CA LEU A 92 -14.75 -7.04 -2.02
C LEU A 92 -13.98 -5.73 -1.91
N SER A 93 -14.68 -4.63 -2.11
CA SER A 93 -14.16 -3.29 -1.88
C SER A 93 -15.24 -2.44 -1.23
N ALA A 94 -14.86 -1.58 -0.30
CA ALA A 94 -15.74 -0.50 0.12
C ALA A 94 -15.61 0.66 -0.85
N PRO A 95 -16.72 1.28 -1.28
CA PRO A 95 -16.67 2.59 -1.89
C PRO A 95 -16.23 3.57 -0.81
N ILE A 96 -14.98 4.03 -0.88
CA ILE A 96 -14.51 5.12 -0.03
C ILE A 96 -15.19 6.39 -0.55
N LYS A 97 -16.36 6.71 0.01
CA LYS A 97 -17.16 7.90 -0.34
C LYS A 97 -16.28 9.14 -0.19
N TRP A 98 -16.30 10.01 -1.18
CA TRP A 98 -15.68 11.32 -1.11
C TRP A 98 -16.54 12.23 -0.24
N THR A 99 -15.94 12.89 0.74
CA THR A 99 -16.65 13.88 1.55
C THR A 99 -16.71 15.22 0.83
N LYS A 100 -17.60 16.12 1.28
CA LYS A 100 -17.72 17.47 0.71
C LYS A 100 -16.44 18.27 0.94
N GLU A 101 -15.77 18.06 2.06
CA GLU A 101 -14.50 18.68 2.42
C GLU A 101 -13.38 18.20 1.50
N GLU A 102 -13.29 16.89 1.24
CA GLU A 102 -12.32 16.35 0.29
C GLU A 102 -12.55 16.88 -1.13
N ASP A 103 -13.81 16.96 -1.58
CA ASP A 103 -14.17 17.55 -2.88
C ASP A 103 -13.81 19.04 -2.96
N THR A 104 -13.98 19.78 -1.86
CA THR A 104 -13.61 21.20 -1.78
C THR A 104 -12.10 21.39 -1.94
N ILE A 105 -11.31 20.60 -1.20
CA ILE A 105 -9.85 20.58 -1.33
C ILE A 105 -9.44 20.24 -2.77
N LEU A 106 -10.10 19.25 -3.38
CA LEU A 106 -9.78 18.80 -4.72
C LEU A 106 -10.10 19.88 -5.76
N ARG A 107 -11.25 20.57 -5.66
CA ARG A 107 -11.59 21.72 -6.52
C ARG A 107 -10.58 22.86 -6.40
N GLN A 108 -10.14 23.18 -5.18
CA GLN A 108 -9.26 24.31 -4.93
C GLN A 108 -7.81 24.05 -5.36
N TYR A 109 -7.28 22.87 -5.04
CA TYR A 109 -5.85 22.61 -5.15
C TYR A 109 -5.47 21.71 -6.34
N TYR A 110 -6.36 20.89 -6.89
CA TYR A 110 -6.02 20.04 -8.03
C TYR A 110 -5.58 20.82 -9.28
N PRO A 111 -6.19 21.98 -9.64
CA PRO A 111 -5.69 22.78 -10.77
C PRO A 111 -4.24 23.25 -10.60
N ILE A 112 -3.79 23.47 -9.37
CA ILE A 112 -2.48 24.05 -9.03
C ILE A 112 -1.44 22.96 -8.72
N GLU A 113 -1.85 21.85 -8.11
CA GLU A 113 -0.94 20.81 -7.60
C GLU A 113 -1.00 19.52 -8.43
N GLY A 114 -2.07 19.35 -9.21
CA GLY A 114 -2.40 18.12 -9.90
C GLY A 114 -2.55 16.95 -8.93
N TRP A 115 -1.97 15.81 -9.29
CA TRP A 115 -2.00 14.60 -8.47
C TRP A 115 -1.33 14.72 -7.08
N ASP A 116 -0.57 15.79 -6.81
CA ASP A 116 0.10 15.99 -5.53
C ASP A 116 -0.85 16.53 -4.46
N VAL A 117 -2.08 16.91 -4.84
CA VAL A 117 -3.17 17.22 -3.89
C VAL A 117 -3.43 16.07 -2.90
N ALA A 118 -3.06 14.83 -3.26
CA ALA A 118 -3.11 13.68 -2.37
C ALA A 118 -2.33 13.89 -1.05
N LYS A 119 -1.31 14.76 -1.03
CA LYS A 119 -0.59 15.15 0.20
C LYS A 119 -1.49 15.88 1.20
N ARG A 120 -2.57 16.51 0.73
CA ARG A 120 -3.57 17.24 1.53
C ARG A 120 -4.76 16.36 1.94
N LEU A 121 -4.84 15.14 1.42
CA LEU A 121 -5.98 14.24 1.58
C LEU A 121 -5.50 12.92 2.21
N PRO A 122 -5.38 12.86 3.55
CA PRO A 122 -4.97 11.64 4.25
C PRO A 122 -5.86 10.46 3.85
N GLY A 123 -5.24 9.34 3.46
CA GLY A 123 -5.97 8.15 3.03
C GLY A 123 -6.39 8.13 1.55
N ARG A 124 -6.14 9.20 0.78
CA ARG A 124 -6.34 9.21 -0.68
C ARG A 124 -5.02 9.03 -1.41
N THR A 125 -5.04 8.16 -2.43
CA THR A 125 -3.90 7.99 -3.34
C THR A 125 -3.92 9.07 -4.43
N LYS A 126 -2.76 9.29 -5.07
CA LYS A 126 -2.66 10.15 -6.27
C LYS A 126 -3.65 9.74 -7.36
N GLY A 127 -3.75 8.43 -7.62
CA GLY A 127 -4.67 7.87 -8.61
C GLY A 127 -6.14 8.13 -8.26
N ALA A 128 -6.52 7.99 -6.99
CA ALA A 128 -7.88 8.29 -6.53
C ALA A 128 -8.24 9.77 -6.76
N CYS A 129 -7.31 10.69 -6.47
CA CYS A 129 -7.50 12.12 -6.71
C CYS A 129 -7.67 12.44 -8.20
N VAL A 130 -6.86 11.83 -9.06
CA VAL A 130 -6.98 11.99 -10.53
C VAL A 130 -8.31 11.46 -11.03
N ALA A 131 -8.74 10.28 -10.60
CA ALA A 131 -10.02 9.71 -10.98
C ALA A 131 -11.20 10.60 -10.56
N ARG A 132 -11.18 11.11 -9.32
CA ARG A 132 -12.21 12.03 -8.81
C ARG A 132 -12.23 13.35 -9.59
N ALA A 133 -11.06 13.95 -9.83
CA ALA A 133 -10.92 15.16 -10.63
C ALA A 133 -11.48 14.99 -12.05
N ASN A 134 -11.12 13.87 -12.70
CA ASN A 134 -11.57 13.58 -14.07
C ASN A 134 -13.09 13.45 -14.15
N GLY A 135 -13.73 12.82 -13.15
CA GLY A 135 -15.20 12.74 -13.08
C GLY A 135 -15.88 14.12 -12.99
N TRP A 136 -15.13 15.16 -12.60
CA TRP A 136 -15.60 16.54 -12.45
C TRP A 136 -15.05 17.45 -13.56
N GLY A 137 -14.32 16.89 -14.53
CA GLY A 137 -13.68 17.65 -15.61
C GLY A 137 -12.55 18.59 -15.13
N LEU A 138 -12.06 18.43 -13.90
CA LEU A 138 -10.99 19.26 -13.35
C LEU A 138 -9.67 18.92 -14.04
N LYS A 139 -9.00 19.94 -14.58
CA LYS A 139 -7.69 19.81 -15.22
C LYS A 139 -6.62 20.44 -14.36
N SER A 140 -5.49 19.77 -14.26
CA SER A 140 -4.28 20.34 -13.66
C SER A 140 -3.60 21.27 -14.66
N HIS A 141 -3.21 22.46 -14.22
CA HIS A 141 -2.37 23.39 -14.99
C HIS A 141 -0.88 23.10 -14.83
N THR A 142 -0.51 22.16 -13.95
CA THR A 142 0.90 21.81 -13.77
C THR A 142 1.44 21.08 -14.99
N LYS A 143 2.30 21.76 -15.75
CA LYS A 143 3.09 21.17 -16.84
C LYS A 143 4.29 20.37 -16.31
N LYS A 144 4.13 19.62 -15.20
CA LYS A 144 5.24 18.88 -14.54
C LYS A 144 5.95 17.88 -15.46
N ASN A 145 5.35 17.51 -16.60
CA ASN A 145 5.91 16.60 -17.59
C ASN A 145 6.11 17.20 -19.00
N SER A 146 6.01 18.52 -19.20
CA SER A 146 6.37 19.10 -20.50
C SER A 146 7.88 19.01 -20.71
N TRP A 147 8.31 18.49 -21.85
CA TRP A 147 9.70 18.57 -22.29
C TRP A 147 10.01 20.00 -22.68
N THR A 148 11.08 20.58 -22.15
CA THR A 148 11.56 21.90 -22.58
C THR A 148 12.35 21.78 -23.87
N GLU A 149 12.60 22.91 -24.55
CA GLU A 149 13.40 22.89 -25.78
C GLU A 149 14.88 22.59 -25.49
N GLU A 150 15.38 22.97 -24.31
CA GLU A 150 16.72 22.61 -23.85
C GLU A 150 16.83 21.09 -23.66
N GLU A 151 15.85 20.47 -22.99
CA GLU A 151 15.81 19.01 -22.85
C GLU A 151 15.68 18.29 -24.20
N ALA A 152 14.94 18.90 -25.14
CA ALA A 152 14.81 18.39 -26.51
C ALA A 152 16.14 18.48 -27.29
N THR A 153 16.86 19.58 -27.14
CA THR A 153 18.18 19.81 -27.74
C THR A 153 19.19 18.78 -27.23
N ILE A 154 19.22 18.54 -25.91
CA ILE A 154 20.07 17.52 -25.29
C ILE A 154 19.75 16.13 -25.85
N LEU A 155 18.46 15.78 -26.04
CA LEU A 155 18.09 14.51 -26.67
C LEU A 155 18.60 14.40 -28.10
N ARG A 156 18.41 15.43 -28.94
CA ARG A 156 18.85 15.42 -30.35
C ARG A 156 20.36 15.22 -30.47
N GLN A 157 21.12 15.88 -29.61
CA GLN A 157 22.59 15.84 -29.65
C GLN A 157 23.16 14.55 -29.08
N TYR A 158 22.68 14.09 -27.93
CA TYR A 158 23.36 13.04 -27.15
C TYR A 158 22.70 11.68 -27.21
N TYR A 159 21.39 11.57 -27.47
CA TYR A 159 20.72 10.27 -27.58
C TYR A 159 21.27 9.39 -28.73
N PRO A 160 21.66 9.91 -29.90
CA PRO A 160 22.27 9.09 -30.95
C PRO A 160 23.55 8.36 -30.53
N ILE A 161 24.29 8.93 -29.58
CA ILE A 161 25.60 8.43 -29.11
C ILE A 161 25.40 7.60 -27.84
N GLU A 162 24.73 8.17 -26.84
CA GLU A 162 24.64 7.62 -25.48
C GLU A 162 23.40 6.70 -25.30
N GLY A 163 22.42 6.81 -26.20
CA GLY A 163 21.11 6.17 -26.06
C GLY A 163 20.44 6.55 -24.74
N TRP A 164 19.85 5.56 -24.08
CA TRP A 164 19.21 5.67 -22.76
C TRP A 164 20.08 6.28 -21.65
N ASN A 165 21.42 6.33 -21.78
CA ASN A 165 22.29 6.95 -20.77
C ASN A 165 22.27 8.48 -20.78
N VAL A 166 21.69 9.12 -21.79
CA VAL A 166 21.47 10.57 -21.83
C VAL A 166 20.68 11.09 -20.61
N ALA A 167 19.92 10.22 -19.92
CA ALA A 167 19.24 10.54 -18.67
C ALA A 167 20.18 11.10 -17.59
N LYS A 168 21.49 10.78 -17.62
CA LYS A 168 22.49 11.38 -16.72
C LYS A 168 22.62 12.90 -16.91
N ARG A 169 22.33 13.40 -18.12
CA ARG A 169 22.34 14.83 -18.49
C ARG A 169 20.99 15.51 -18.24
N LEU A 170 19.95 14.74 -17.90
CA LEU A 170 18.58 15.21 -17.71
C LEU A 170 18.08 14.77 -16.32
N PRO A 171 18.45 15.47 -15.24
CA PRO A 171 18.23 15.00 -13.86
C PRO A 171 16.75 14.84 -13.47
N ARG A 172 15.81 15.41 -14.26
CA ARG A 172 14.36 15.26 -14.08
C ARG A 172 13.74 14.16 -14.96
N ARG A 173 14.54 13.43 -15.76
CA ARG A 173 14.06 12.44 -16.73
C ARG A 173 14.65 11.07 -16.47
N THR A 174 13.79 10.06 -16.49
CA THR A 174 14.22 8.67 -16.42
C THR A 174 14.73 8.19 -17.77
N LYS A 175 15.50 7.10 -17.77
CA LYS A 175 15.95 6.45 -19.01
C LYS A 175 14.80 6.10 -19.94
N GLN A 176 13.69 5.62 -19.37
CA GLN A 176 12.46 5.29 -20.10
C GLN A 176 11.80 6.54 -20.70
N ALA A 177 11.75 7.66 -19.97
CA ALA A 177 11.21 8.91 -20.48
C ALA A 177 12.04 9.44 -21.66
N CYS A 178 13.38 9.39 -21.57
CA CYS A 178 14.28 9.77 -22.66
C CYS A 178 14.08 8.90 -23.90
N ALA A 179 13.96 7.58 -23.74
CA ALA A 179 13.73 6.66 -24.86
C ALA A 179 12.39 6.91 -25.55
N ALA A 180 11.31 7.06 -24.77
CA ALA A 180 9.98 7.35 -25.30
C ALA A 180 9.96 8.70 -26.04
N ARG A 181 10.66 9.72 -25.52
CA ARG A 181 10.72 11.03 -26.18
C ARG A 181 11.59 11.00 -27.44
N ALA A 182 12.71 10.27 -27.44
CA ALA A 182 13.56 10.10 -28.60
C ALA A 182 12.79 9.46 -29.77
N ILE A 183 11.96 8.44 -29.51
CA ILE A 183 11.05 7.84 -30.51
C ILE A 183 10.11 8.91 -31.09
N ARG A 184 9.51 9.76 -30.25
CA ARG A 184 8.59 10.82 -30.68
C ARG A 184 9.28 11.94 -31.47
N TYR A 185 10.59 12.11 -31.31
CA TYR A 185 11.42 13.02 -32.11
C TYR A 185 12.15 12.30 -33.25
N GLU A 186 11.85 11.02 -33.48
CA GLU A 186 12.48 10.18 -34.50
C GLU A 186 14.01 10.05 -34.38
N ILE A 187 14.54 10.26 -33.17
CA ILE A 187 15.96 10.15 -32.86
C ILE A 187 16.28 8.68 -32.56
N ARG A 188 17.19 8.08 -33.33
CA ARG A 188 17.66 6.71 -33.12
C ARG A 188 19.09 6.68 -32.60
N LYS A 189 19.38 5.70 -31.74
CA LYS A 189 20.78 5.40 -31.36
C LYS A 189 21.51 4.89 -32.60
N ARG A 190 22.70 5.41 -32.87
CA ARG A 190 23.58 4.88 -33.92
C ARG A 190 23.94 3.43 -33.58
N LYS A 191 23.81 2.54 -34.56
CA LYS A 191 24.42 1.21 -34.50
C LYS A 191 25.93 1.43 -34.68
N LEU A 192 26.71 1.01 -33.69
CA LEU A 192 28.15 0.84 -33.87
C LEU A 192 28.40 -0.40 -34.71
#